data_AF-A0A133ZIV2-F1
#
_entry.id   AF-A0A133ZIV2-F1
#
_cell.length_a   1.000
_cell.length_b   1.000
_cell.length_c   1.000
_cell.angle_alpha   90.00
_cell.angle_beta   90.00
_cell.angle_gamma   90.00
#
_symmetry.space_group_name_H-M   'P 1'
#
loop_
_entity.id
_entity.type
_entity.pdbx_description
1 polymer ?
#
loop_
_entity_poly.entity_id
_entity_poly.type
_entity_poly.pdbx_seq_one_letter_code
_entity_poly.pdbx_strand_id
1 'polypeptide(L)'
;MATWDTVARSTGIQGEEWVRLLDPAHNHAQLADAALSHLRATLAAQPDGVLKGKNLEWWAQGVAVSFEQHIGRRVPGKRCDGSFGANASKTVPGAQADIAAAWAEFAPQLPLILDGEPRISETAKWNYWRVTATSPTAPDGSSASVSMNIQSRTPGKTTVAAEVKGLTSPRGFRPLQGALQAGSRRLRGLRRGALRRIATPRQINRRLRRKARPYQPATACPPCRKSRTRRRC
;
A
#
# COMPACT_ATOMS: atom_id res chain seq x y z
N MET A 1 5.24 -5.90 -6.22
CA MET A 1 4.92 -5.54 -7.62
C MET A 1 5.83 -6.37 -8.49
N ALA A 2 5.31 -7.00 -9.55
CA ALA A 2 6.16 -7.82 -10.43
C ALA A 2 7.18 -6.90 -11.10
N THR A 3 8.45 -7.25 -10.96
CA THR A 3 9.56 -6.70 -11.75
C THR A 3 9.99 -7.77 -12.76
N TRP A 4 10.79 -7.39 -13.77
CA TRP A 4 11.35 -8.37 -14.69
C TRP A 4 12.07 -9.52 -13.98
N ASP A 5 12.84 -9.25 -12.92
CA ASP A 5 13.49 -10.31 -12.12
C ASP A 5 12.49 -11.30 -11.51
N THR A 6 11.36 -10.78 -11.00
CA THR A 6 10.33 -11.63 -10.36
C THR A 6 9.61 -12.47 -11.40
N VAL A 7 9.31 -11.87 -12.56
CA VAL A 7 8.70 -12.54 -13.71
C VAL A 7 9.65 -13.64 -14.20
N ALA A 8 10.90 -13.31 -14.53
CA ALA A 8 11.88 -14.26 -15.05
C ALA A 8 12.10 -15.45 -14.11
N ARG A 9 12.23 -15.20 -12.80
CA ARG A 9 12.36 -16.27 -11.80
C ARG A 9 11.14 -17.21 -11.74
N SER A 10 9.95 -16.70 -12.05
CA SER A 10 8.70 -17.43 -11.83
C SER A 10 8.12 -18.05 -13.09
N THR A 11 8.42 -17.47 -14.26
CA THR A 11 7.97 -17.97 -15.56
C THR A 11 9.08 -18.69 -16.32
N GLY A 12 10.35 -18.45 -15.97
CA GLY A 12 11.52 -18.95 -16.71
C GLY A 12 11.87 -18.11 -17.95
N ILE A 13 11.06 -17.10 -18.28
CA ILE A 13 11.17 -16.29 -19.50
C ILE A 13 11.77 -14.93 -19.14
N GLN A 14 12.86 -14.55 -19.79
CA GLN A 14 13.60 -13.33 -19.48
C GLN A 14 12.85 -12.06 -19.92
N GLY A 15 13.19 -10.92 -19.31
CA GLY A 15 12.56 -9.65 -19.64
C GLY A 15 12.75 -9.24 -21.11
N GLU A 16 13.96 -9.43 -21.65
CA GLU A 16 14.28 -9.11 -23.05
C GLU A 16 13.49 -9.98 -24.05
N GLU A 17 13.09 -11.17 -23.64
CA GLU A 17 12.23 -12.04 -24.45
C GLU A 17 10.80 -11.52 -24.47
N TRP A 18 10.24 -11.16 -23.30
CA TRP A 18 8.94 -10.51 -23.24
C TRP A 18 8.87 -9.21 -24.03
N VAL A 19 9.95 -8.41 -24.01
CA VAL A 19 10.02 -7.16 -24.78
C VAL A 19 9.95 -7.41 -26.29
N ARG A 20 10.50 -8.54 -26.77
CA ARG A 20 10.40 -8.94 -28.18
C ARG A 20 9.03 -9.53 -28.54
N LEU A 21 8.37 -10.19 -27.60
CA LEU A 21 7.09 -10.86 -27.82
C LEU A 21 5.87 -9.93 -27.76
N LEU A 22 6.00 -8.78 -27.09
CA LEU A 22 4.88 -7.88 -26.81
C LEU A 22 4.95 -6.61 -27.64
N ASP A 23 3.79 -6.18 -28.13
CA ASP A 23 3.66 -4.98 -28.96
C ASP A 23 3.44 -3.71 -28.09
N PRO A 24 4.27 -2.65 -28.24
CA PRO A 24 4.04 -1.37 -27.59
C PRO A 24 2.76 -0.63 -28.03
N ALA A 25 2.02 -1.08 -29.04
CA ALA A 25 0.70 -0.55 -29.38
C ALA A 25 -0.43 -1.17 -28.53
N HIS A 26 -0.22 -2.36 -27.95
CA HIS A 26 -1.25 -3.05 -27.17
C HIS A 26 -1.60 -2.32 -25.87
N ASN A 27 -2.89 -2.35 -25.51
CA ASN A 27 -3.38 -1.94 -24.19
C ASN A 27 -3.12 -3.02 -23.12
N HIS A 28 -3.40 -2.72 -21.85
CA HIS A 28 -3.14 -3.64 -20.74
C HIS A 28 -3.75 -5.04 -20.92
N ALA A 29 -5.01 -5.12 -21.35
CA ALA A 29 -5.71 -6.38 -21.51
C ALA A 29 -5.13 -7.20 -22.67
N GLN A 30 -4.79 -6.54 -23.78
CA GLN A 30 -4.14 -7.17 -24.93
C GLN A 30 -2.73 -7.68 -24.57
N LEU A 31 -1.96 -6.91 -23.80
CA LEU A 31 -0.65 -7.34 -23.29
C LEU A 31 -0.77 -8.57 -22.38
N ALA A 32 -1.75 -8.57 -21.48
CA ALA A 32 -2.01 -9.71 -20.60
C ALA A 32 -2.45 -10.95 -21.39
N ASP A 33 -3.32 -10.80 -22.38
CA ASP A 33 -3.78 -11.91 -23.23
C ASP A 33 -2.65 -12.52 -24.08
N ALA A 34 -1.80 -11.68 -24.67
CA ALA A 34 -0.63 -12.12 -25.41
C ALA A 34 0.37 -12.88 -24.50
N ALA A 35 0.63 -12.33 -23.31
CA ALA A 35 1.49 -12.98 -22.33
C ALA A 35 0.92 -14.33 -21.86
N LEU A 36 -0.39 -14.39 -21.59
CA LEU A 36 -1.08 -15.61 -21.20
C LEU A 36 -1.00 -16.69 -22.28
N SER A 37 -1.24 -16.32 -23.54
CA SER A 37 -1.14 -17.23 -24.68
C SER A 37 0.26 -17.84 -24.77
N HIS A 38 1.30 -17.02 -24.60
CA HIS A 38 2.68 -17.50 -24.62
C HIS A 38 3.02 -18.39 -23.40
N LEU A 39 2.54 -18.04 -22.20
CA LEU A 39 2.69 -18.88 -21.00
C LEU A 39 2.01 -20.24 -21.14
N ARG A 40 0.81 -20.28 -21.74
CA ARG A 40 0.08 -21.54 -22.00
C ARG A 40 0.82 -22.41 -23.01
N ALA A 41 1.33 -21.82 -24.10
CA ALA A 41 2.14 -22.53 -25.08
C ALA A 41 3.42 -23.12 -24.44
N THR A 42 4.09 -22.34 -23.58
CA THR A 42 5.29 -22.78 -22.85
C THR A 42 4.98 -23.95 -21.90
N LEU A 43 3.87 -23.87 -21.15
CA LEU A 43 3.45 -24.96 -20.27
C LEU A 43 3.05 -26.22 -21.07
N ALA A 44 2.42 -26.07 -22.23
CA ALA A 44 2.08 -27.21 -23.09
C ALA A 44 3.33 -27.91 -23.64
N ALA A 45 4.36 -27.14 -24.01
CA ALA A 45 5.64 -27.66 -24.47
C ALA A 45 6.47 -28.28 -23.33
N GLN A 46 6.33 -27.77 -22.11
CA GLN A 46 7.05 -28.24 -20.92
C GLN A 46 6.10 -28.45 -19.72
N PRO A 47 5.32 -29.55 -19.72
CA PRO A 47 4.31 -29.79 -18.68
C PRO A 47 4.89 -29.88 -17.26
N ASP A 48 6.14 -30.35 -17.16
CA ASP A 48 6.88 -30.48 -15.90
C ASP A 48 7.85 -29.32 -15.62
N GLY A 49 7.80 -28.26 -16.42
CA GLY A 49 8.67 -27.09 -16.30
C GLY A 49 8.30 -26.14 -15.15
N VAL A 50 8.96 -24.98 -15.14
CA VAL A 50 8.83 -23.94 -14.09
C VAL A 50 7.39 -23.42 -13.91
N LEU A 51 6.57 -23.53 -14.96
CA LEU A 51 5.17 -23.09 -14.97
C LEU A 51 4.19 -24.10 -14.36
N LYS A 52 4.62 -25.33 -14.05
CA LYS A 52 3.74 -26.36 -13.46
C LYS A 52 3.08 -25.85 -12.17
N GLY A 53 1.75 -25.92 -12.13
CA GLY A 53 0.93 -25.52 -10.98
C GLY A 53 0.93 -24.02 -10.69
N LYS A 54 1.41 -23.17 -11.61
CA LYS A 54 1.34 -21.71 -11.48
C LYS A 54 0.01 -21.17 -11.97
N ASN A 55 -0.43 -20.07 -11.37
CA ASN A 55 -1.56 -19.29 -11.87
C ASN A 55 -1.08 -18.42 -13.05
N LEU A 56 -1.31 -18.88 -14.28
CA LEU A 56 -0.82 -18.21 -15.49
C LEU A 56 -1.48 -16.85 -15.72
N GLU A 57 -2.78 -16.72 -15.44
CA GLU A 57 -3.54 -15.46 -15.54
C GLU A 57 -2.90 -14.36 -14.68
N TRP A 58 -2.51 -14.73 -13.45
CA TRP A 58 -1.84 -13.81 -12.54
C TRP A 58 -0.46 -13.38 -13.06
N TRP A 59 0.32 -14.32 -13.59
CA TRP A 59 1.64 -14.00 -14.14
C TRP A 59 1.55 -13.18 -15.42
N ALA A 60 0.55 -13.42 -16.26
CA ALA A 60 0.28 -12.63 -17.46
C ALA A 60 0.00 -11.15 -17.14
N GLN A 61 -0.79 -10.88 -16.10
CA GLN A 61 -0.98 -9.50 -15.60
C GLN A 61 0.34 -8.90 -15.10
N GLY A 62 1.18 -9.69 -14.42
CA GLY A 62 2.50 -9.26 -13.96
C GLY A 62 3.46 -8.92 -15.10
N VAL A 63 3.42 -9.68 -16.19
CA VAL A 63 4.17 -9.40 -17.43
C VAL A 63 3.70 -8.09 -18.05
N ALA A 64 2.38 -7.90 -18.22
CA ALA A 64 1.82 -6.66 -18.77
C ALA A 64 2.24 -5.43 -17.94
N VAL A 65 2.19 -5.51 -16.61
CA VAL A 65 2.67 -4.43 -15.72
C VAL A 65 4.16 -4.16 -15.92
N SER A 66 4.99 -5.20 -16.03
CA SER A 66 6.44 -5.06 -16.21
C SER A 66 6.78 -4.44 -17.56
N PHE A 67 6.08 -4.84 -18.62
CA PHE A 67 6.22 -4.27 -19.96
C PHE A 67 5.77 -2.81 -20.02
N GLU A 68 4.62 -2.47 -19.43
CA GLU A 68 4.15 -1.08 -19.34
C GLU A 68 5.13 -0.18 -18.57
N GLN A 69 5.80 -0.72 -17.55
CA GLN A 69 6.86 0.00 -16.85
C GLN A 69 8.11 0.18 -17.70
N HIS A 70 8.50 -0.85 -18.46
CA HIS A 70 9.66 -0.83 -19.35
C HIS A 70 9.54 0.26 -20.43
N ILE A 71 8.36 0.39 -21.06
CA ILE A 71 8.09 1.40 -22.09
C ILE A 71 7.67 2.77 -21.53
N GLY A 72 7.70 2.94 -20.20
CA GLY A 72 7.40 4.20 -19.53
C GLY A 72 5.90 4.58 -19.44
N ARG A 73 4.98 3.71 -19.88
CA ARG A 73 3.52 3.96 -19.75
C ARG A 73 3.03 3.89 -18.30
N ARG A 74 3.71 3.13 -17.44
CA ARG A 74 3.40 2.99 -16.01
C ARG A 74 4.62 3.32 -15.15
N VAL A 75 4.41 4.10 -14.08
CA VAL A 75 5.44 4.35 -13.06
C VAL A 75 5.26 3.34 -11.91
N PRO A 76 6.33 2.86 -11.25
CA PRO A 76 6.21 1.99 -10.08
C PRO A 76 5.25 2.58 -9.02
N GLY A 77 4.33 1.76 -8.54
CA GLY A 77 3.29 2.17 -7.59
C GLY A 77 2.00 2.70 -8.22
N LYS A 78 1.97 2.97 -9.54
CA LYS A 78 0.78 3.39 -10.29
C LYS A 78 -0.14 2.20 -10.62
N ARG A 79 -1.43 2.33 -10.30
CA ARG A 79 -2.53 1.40 -10.56
C ARG A 79 -3.10 1.63 -11.96
N CYS A 80 -3.97 0.71 -12.40
CA CYS A 80 -4.63 0.79 -13.70
C CYS A 80 -5.53 2.03 -13.84
N ASP A 81 -6.17 2.46 -12.75
CA ASP A 81 -7.00 3.67 -12.67
C ASP A 81 -6.17 4.98 -12.60
N GLY A 82 -4.84 4.88 -12.68
CA GLY A 82 -3.94 6.03 -12.60
C GLY A 82 -3.60 6.49 -11.18
N SER A 83 -4.28 5.95 -10.15
CA SER A 83 -3.95 6.22 -8.75
C SER A 83 -2.66 5.52 -8.34
N PHE A 84 -2.09 5.91 -7.21
CA PHE A 84 -0.91 5.33 -6.61
C PHE A 84 -1.28 4.64 -5.31
N GLY A 85 -0.52 3.61 -4.96
CA GLY A 85 -0.68 2.95 -3.67
C GLY A 85 0.60 2.29 -3.20
N ALA A 86 0.82 2.32 -1.90
CA ALA A 86 1.92 1.65 -1.23
C ALA A 86 1.40 0.41 -0.51
N ASN A 87 2.17 -0.68 -0.52
CA ASN A 87 1.82 -1.87 0.26
C ASN A 87 3.06 -2.52 0.85
N ALA A 88 2.90 -3.12 2.02
CA ALA A 88 3.90 -4.00 2.61
C ALA A 88 3.19 -5.18 3.25
N SER A 89 3.67 -6.38 2.95
CA SER A 89 3.17 -7.60 3.56
C SER A 89 4.32 -8.43 4.12
N LYS A 90 4.12 -9.00 5.31
CA LYS A 90 5.11 -9.86 5.95
C LYS A 90 4.46 -10.82 6.93
N THR A 91 5.01 -12.03 7.00
CA THR A 91 4.73 -12.95 8.11
C THR A 91 5.70 -12.69 9.26
N VAL A 92 5.15 -12.55 10.46
CA VAL A 92 5.84 -12.26 11.72
C VAL A 92 5.44 -13.29 12.79
N PRO A 93 6.34 -13.62 13.74
CA PRO A 93 5.97 -14.39 14.91
C PRO A 93 5.12 -13.54 15.86
N GLY A 94 4.13 -14.15 16.52
CA GLY A 94 3.28 -13.47 17.51
C GLY A 94 1.79 -13.74 17.33
N ALA A 95 1.01 -13.47 18.39
CA ALA A 95 -0.44 -13.59 18.35
C ALA A 95 -1.05 -12.40 17.58
N GLN A 96 -2.22 -12.64 16.99
CA GLN A 96 -2.93 -11.66 16.18
C GLN A 96 -3.22 -10.35 16.94
N ALA A 97 -3.60 -10.45 18.22
CA ALA A 97 -3.93 -9.32 19.08
C ALA A 97 -2.71 -8.42 19.37
N ASP A 98 -1.56 -9.02 19.66
CA ASP A 98 -0.31 -8.27 19.94
C ASP A 98 0.11 -7.45 18.71
N ILE A 99 0.00 -8.06 17.54
CA ILE A 99 0.32 -7.44 16.26
C ILE A 99 -0.67 -6.32 15.93
N ALA A 100 -1.95 -6.50 16.23
CA ALA A 100 -2.96 -5.45 16.06
C ALA A 100 -2.70 -4.24 16.97
N ALA A 101 -2.32 -4.48 18.24
CA ALA A 101 -1.95 -3.41 19.17
C ALA A 101 -0.71 -2.65 18.69
N ALA A 102 0.34 -3.37 18.29
CA ALA A 102 1.56 -2.75 17.76
C ALA A 102 1.31 -1.96 16.45
N TRP A 103 0.40 -2.43 15.60
CA TRP A 103 -0.03 -1.67 14.42
C TRP A 103 -0.75 -0.38 14.80
N ALA A 104 -1.67 -0.42 15.77
CA ALA A 104 -2.40 0.76 16.22
C ALA A 104 -1.48 1.85 16.79
N GLU A 105 -0.36 1.47 17.41
CA GLU A 105 0.67 2.42 17.87
C GLU A 105 1.55 2.96 16.74
N PHE A 106 1.77 2.15 15.69
CA PHE A 106 2.61 2.50 14.55
C PHE A 106 1.87 3.37 13.51
N ALA A 107 0.59 3.07 13.22
CA ALA A 107 -0.16 3.72 12.15
C ALA A 107 -0.17 5.27 12.21
N PRO A 108 -0.27 5.92 13.39
CA PRO A 108 -0.17 7.38 13.50
C PRO A 108 1.21 7.97 13.16
N GLN A 109 2.24 7.13 13.00
CA GLN A 109 3.61 7.55 12.65
C GLN A 109 3.84 7.52 11.12
N LEU A 110 2.86 7.07 10.34
CA LEU A 110 2.93 7.19 8.89
C LEU A 110 2.92 8.67 8.49
N PRO A 111 3.58 9.06 7.38
CA PRO A 111 3.55 10.44 6.87
C PRO A 111 2.20 10.77 6.20
N LEU A 112 1.12 10.59 6.95
CA LEU A 112 -0.29 10.79 6.60
C LEU A 112 -1.00 11.44 7.78
N ILE A 113 -2.02 12.23 7.50
CA ILE A 113 -2.96 12.75 8.49
C ILE A 113 -4.14 11.79 8.53
N LEU A 114 -4.36 11.09 9.63
CA LEU A 114 -5.50 10.15 9.74
C LEU A 114 -6.80 10.92 9.98
N ASP A 115 -7.81 10.64 9.18
CA ASP A 115 -9.11 11.30 9.21
C ASP A 115 -10.10 10.44 10.03
N GLY A 116 -10.22 10.77 11.32
CA GLY A 116 -11.17 10.14 12.24
C GLY A 116 -10.68 8.88 12.95
N GLU A 117 -11.62 8.18 13.61
CA GLU A 117 -11.32 6.94 14.32
C GLU A 117 -11.20 5.76 13.34
N PRO A 118 -10.21 4.87 13.52
CA PRO A 118 -10.06 3.70 12.67
C PRO A 118 -11.20 2.71 12.90
N ARG A 119 -11.73 2.17 11.80
CA ARG A 119 -12.67 1.06 11.80
C ARG A 119 -11.91 -0.24 12.03
N ILE A 120 -12.27 -0.96 13.08
CA ILE A 120 -11.69 -2.26 13.44
C ILE A 120 -12.77 -3.34 13.29
N SER A 121 -12.44 -4.45 12.65
CA SER A 121 -13.29 -5.64 12.57
C SER A 121 -12.44 -6.86 12.92
N GLU A 122 -12.86 -7.59 13.94
CA GLU A 122 -12.15 -8.76 14.46
C GLU A 122 -13.02 -10.00 14.25
N THR A 123 -12.39 -11.04 13.73
CA THR A 123 -12.96 -12.38 13.56
C THR A 123 -11.92 -13.38 14.04
N ALA A 124 -12.32 -14.63 14.29
CA ALA A 124 -11.40 -15.67 14.75
C ALA A 124 -10.16 -15.87 13.83
N LYS A 125 -10.25 -15.47 12.56
CA LYS A 125 -9.20 -15.65 11.55
C LYS A 125 -8.56 -14.34 11.07
N TRP A 126 -9.30 -13.22 11.15
CA TRP A 126 -8.93 -11.96 10.53
C TRP A 126 -9.16 -10.78 11.45
N ASN A 127 -8.16 -9.90 11.53
CA ASN A 127 -8.29 -8.58 12.14
C ASN A 127 -8.07 -7.55 11.04
N TYR A 128 -9.11 -6.77 10.79
CA TYR A 128 -9.14 -5.71 9.82
C TYR A 128 -9.08 -4.36 10.53
N TRP A 129 -8.19 -3.48 10.08
CA TRP A 129 -8.08 -2.11 10.56
C TRP A 129 -8.06 -1.19 9.34
N ARG A 130 -8.89 -0.16 9.31
CA ARG A 130 -8.92 0.81 8.21
C ARG A 130 -9.25 2.20 8.70
N VAL A 131 -8.61 3.20 8.12
CA VAL A 131 -8.94 4.61 8.33
C VAL A 131 -8.74 5.38 7.02
N THR A 132 -9.51 6.44 6.83
CA THR A 132 -9.23 7.42 5.79
C THR A 132 -8.07 8.28 6.24
N ALA A 133 -7.26 8.77 5.32
CA ALA A 133 -6.16 9.65 5.64
C ALA A 133 -5.88 10.61 4.49
N THR A 134 -5.32 11.76 4.80
CA THR A 134 -4.90 12.75 3.80
C THR A 134 -3.39 12.84 3.77
N SER A 135 -2.80 12.90 2.57
CA SER A 135 -1.36 13.10 2.43
C SER A 135 -0.99 14.59 2.49
N PRO A 136 -0.22 15.05 3.50
CA PRO A 136 0.21 16.46 3.57
C PRO A 136 1.25 16.83 2.51
N THR A 137 1.86 15.82 1.85
CA THR A 137 2.90 16.01 0.84
C THR A 137 2.36 15.92 -0.59
N ALA A 138 1.07 15.62 -0.76
CA ALA A 138 0.42 15.62 -2.05
C ALA A 138 -0.01 17.06 -2.40
N PRO A 139 0.28 17.58 -3.61
CA PRO A 139 -0.07 18.94 -4.01
C PRO A 139 -1.57 19.26 -3.95
N ASP A 140 -2.42 18.24 -3.93
CA ASP A 140 -3.87 18.32 -4.04
C ASP A 140 -4.60 17.91 -2.75
N GLY A 141 -3.90 17.61 -1.65
CA GLY A 141 -4.54 17.13 -0.42
C GLY A 141 -5.33 15.84 -0.61
N SER A 142 -4.89 14.97 -1.52
CA SER A 142 -5.66 13.79 -1.91
C SER A 142 -5.96 12.82 -0.76
N SER A 143 -7.22 12.37 -0.72
CA SER A 143 -7.74 11.38 0.21
C SER A 143 -7.21 9.99 -0.12
N ALA A 144 -6.53 9.40 0.84
CA ALA A 144 -6.03 8.03 0.82
C ALA A 144 -6.84 7.15 1.77
N SER A 145 -6.88 5.84 1.49
CA SER A 145 -7.37 4.84 2.44
C SER A 145 -6.20 4.03 2.95
N VAL A 146 -5.98 4.06 4.26
CA VAL A 146 -5.00 3.20 4.95
C VAL A 146 -5.74 1.98 5.47
N SER A 147 -5.26 0.80 5.12
CA SER A 147 -5.81 -0.45 5.63
C SER A 147 -4.72 -1.42 6.05
N MET A 148 -5.06 -2.24 7.03
CA MET A 148 -4.23 -3.30 7.55
C MET A 148 -5.07 -4.55 7.69
N ASN A 149 -4.54 -5.65 7.17
CA ASN A 149 -5.11 -6.96 7.30
C ASN A 149 -4.15 -7.89 8.06
N ILE A 150 -4.63 -8.48 9.14
CA ILE A 150 -3.86 -9.38 10.00
C ILE A 150 -4.54 -10.75 10.02
N GLN A 151 -3.83 -11.76 9.53
CA GLN A 151 -4.31 -13.12 9.38
C GLN A 151 -3.47 -14.08 10.22
N SER A 152 -4.13 -14.89 11.05
CA SER A 152 -3.49 -16.06 11.67
C SER A 152 -3.25 -17.15 10.60
N ARG A 153 -2.02 -17.69 10.52
CA ARG A 153 -1.68 -18.75 9.56
C ARG A 153 -1.51 -20.10 10.25
N THR A 154 -0.61 -20.15 11.23
CA THR A 154 -0.30 -21.32 12.04
C THR A 154 -0.08 -20.84 13.47
N PRO A 155 -0.18 -21.70 14.50
CA PRO A 155 0.05 -21.29 15.88
C PRO A 155 1.37 -20.51 16.03
N GLY A 156 1.27 -19.26 16.50
CA GLY A 156 2.41 -18.38 16.71
C GLY A 156 2.97 -17.67 15.47
N LYS A 157 2.38 -17.80 14.27
CA LYS A 157 2.72 -17.01 13.08
C LYS A 157 1.51 -16.26 12.52
N THR A 158 1.71 -14.96 12.33
CA THR A 158 0.69 -14.04 11.85
C THR A 158 1.19 -13.32 10.60
N THR A 159 0.39 -13.28 9.55
CA THR A 159 0.66 -12.47 8.35
C THR A 159 0.00 -11.12 8.50
N VAL A 160 0.76 -10.07 8.19
CA VAL A 160 0.38 -8.68 8.30
C VAL A 160 0.54 -8.05 6.94
N ALA A 161 -0.51 -7.43 6.42
CA ALA A 161 -0.51 -6.73 5.14
C ALA A 161 -1.07 -5.31 5.32
N ALA A 162 -0.18 -4.32 5.25
CA ALA A 162 -0.53 -2.90 5.25
C ALA A 162 -0.64 -2.39 3.82
N GLU A 163 -1.62 -1.55 3.55
CA GLU A 163 -1.86 -0.96 2.25
C GLU A 163 -2.38 0.48 2.38
N VAL A 164 -1.85 1.37 1.56
CA VAL A 164 -2.37 2.71 1.31
C VAL A 164 -2.82 2.78 -0.14
N LYS A 165 -4.09 3.17 -0.38
CA LYS A 165 -4.69 3.36 -1.71
C LYS A 165 -5.14 4.79 -1.93
N GLY A 166 -5.36 5.18 -3.19
CA GLY A 166 -6.03 6.43 -3.54
C GLY A 166 -5.10 7.65 -3.59
N LEU A 167 -3.78 7.46 -3.57
CA LEU A 167 -2.84 8.57 -3.74
C LEU A 167 -2.92 9.04 -5.20
N THR A 168 -3.08 10.33 -5.46
CA THR A 168 -3.13 10.86 -6.84
C THR A 168 -1.74 11.22 -7.37
N SER A 169 -0.74 11.30 -6.48
CA SER A 169 0.61 11.74 -6.82
C SER A 169 1.69 10.69 -6.50
N PRO A 170 2.71 10.53 -7.38
CA PRO A 170 3.85 9.66 -7.12
C PRO A 170 4.76 10.17 -5.99
N ARG A 171 4.73 11.47 -5.65
CA ARG A 171 5.58 12.04 -4.58
C ARG A 171 5.28 11.46 -3.20
N GLY A 172 4.00 11.16 -2.92
CA GLY A 172 3.60 10.54 -1.65
C GLY A 172 3.95 9.05 -1.57
N PHE A 173 4.08 8.34 -2.69
CA PHE A 173 4.23 6.88 -2.72
C PHE A 173 5.53 6.39 -2.08
N ARG A 174 6.70 6.91 -2.49
CA ARG A 174 8.01 6.38 -2.06
C ARG A 174 8.23 6.47 -0.54
N PRO A 175 7.97 7.62 0.13
CA PRO A 175 8.06 7.72 1.58
C PRO A 175 7.12 6.74 2.29
N LEU A 176 5.89 6.58 1.80
CA LEU A 176 4.90 5.66 2.38
C LEU A 176 5.31 4.20 2.22
N GLN A 177 5.82 3.83 1.05
CA GLN A 177 6.33 2.50 0.78
C GLN A 177 7.50 2.15 1.72
N GLY A 178 8.42 3.10 1.95
CA GLY A 178 9.51 2.95 2.92
C GLY A 178 9.01 2.83 4.36
N ALA A 179 8.07 3.69 4.77
CA ALA A 179 7.49 3.67 6.11
C ALA A 179 6.76 2.36 6.41
N LEU A 180 5.92 1.86 5.50
CA LEU A 180 5.21 0.58 5.65
C LEU A 180 6.18 -0.60 5.75
N GLN A 181 7.26 -0.60 4.96
CA GLN A 181 8.29 -1.64 5.05
C GLN A 181 9.05 -1.56 6.38
N ALA A 182 9.37 -0.37 6.86
CA ALA A 182 10.03 -0.16 8.17
C ALA A 182 9.13 -0.61 9.33
N GLY A 183 7.85 -0.26 9.30
CA GLY A 183 6.85 -0.73 10.28
C GLY A 183 6.74 -2.25 10.30
N SER A 184 6.69 -2.88 9.12
CA SER A 184 6.67 -4.35 9.00
C SER A 184 7.94 -5.01 9.57
N ARG A 185 9.09 -4.33 9.54
CA ARG A 185 10.33 -4.80 10.19
C ARG A 185 10.27 -4.63 11.71
N ARG A 186 9.72 -3.52 12.21
CA ARG A 186 9.51 -3.30 13.66
C ARG A 186 8.61 -4.36 14.28
N LEU A 187 7.51 -4.71 13.60
CA LEU A 187 6.61 -5.79 14.03
C LEU A 187 7.29 -7.16 14.13
N ARG A 188 8.35 -7.40 13.35
CA ARG A 188 9.17 -8.62 13.44
C ARG A 188 10.11 -8.63 14.65
N GLY A 189 10.60 -7.45 15.06
CA GLY A 189 11.58 -7.30 16.15
C GLY A 189 10.99 -7.47 17.55
N LEU A 190 9.66 -7.53 17.68
CA LEU A 190 8.96 -7.80 18.93
C LEU A 190 9.28 -9.24 19.39
N ARG A 191 10.38 -9.42 20.14
CA ARG A 191 10.69 -10.68 20.83
C ARG A 191 9.58 -10.96 21.86
N ARG A 192 9.21 -12.25 22.00
CA ARG A 192 8.17 -12.80 22.91
C ARG A 192 8.19 -12.27 24.37
N GLY A 193 9.27 -11.61 24.82
CA GLY A 193 9.46 -11.18 26.22
C GLY A 193 9.18 -9.71 26.54
N ALA A 194 8.92 -8.83 25.56
CA ALA A 194 8.75 -7.39 25.83
C ALA A 194 7.29 -6.94 26.12
N LEU A 195 6.31 -7.85 26.04
CA LEU A 195 4.89 -7.51 26.15
C LEU A 195 4.32 -7.87 27.52
N ARG A 196 4.96 -7.43 28.62
CA ARG A 196 4.29 -7.38 29.92
C ARG A 196 3.76 -5.97 30.14
N ARG A 197 2.43 -5.85 30.09
CA ARG A 197 1.58 -4.65 30.21
C ARG A 197 1.41 -3.83 28.93
N ILE A 198 0.86 -4.44 27.89
CA ILE A 198 0.24 -3.66 26.80
C ILE A 198 -1.26 -3.60 27.05
N ALA A 199 -1.74 -2.37 27.15
CA ALA A 199 -3.14 -2.07 27.35
C ALA A 199 -3.92 -2.50 26.10
N THR A 200 -5.13 -3.02 26.30
CA THR A 200 -6.06 -3.41 25.23
C THR A 200 -6.24 -2.28 24.20
N PRO A 201 -6.61 -2.58 22.94
CA PRO A 201 -6.87 -1.55 21.92
C PRO A 201 -7.86 -0.45 22.39
N ARG A 202 -8.85 -0.83 23.23
CA ARG A 202 -9.74 0.12 23.93
C ARG A 202 -9.00 1.08 24.85
N GLN A 203 -7.99 0.62 25.57
CA GLN A 203 -7.18 1.43 26.48
C GLN A 203 -6.18 2.33 25.72
N ILE A 204 -5.67 1.89 24.56
CA ILE A 204 -4.85 2.73 23.66
C ILE A 204 -5.69 3.88 23.09
N ASN A 205 -6.93 3.61 22.65
CA ASN A 205 -7.89 4.64 22.24
C ASN A 205 -8.18 5.67 23.34
N ARG A 206 -8.28 5.23 24.60
CA ARG A 206 -8.49 6.13 25.75
C ARG A 206 -7.29 7.06 26.00
N ARG A 207 -6.06 6.64 25.66
CA ARG A 207 -4.84 7.46 25.77
C ARG A 207 -4.70 8.46 24.62
N LEU A 208 -5.09 8.09 23.40
CA LEU A 208 -5.13 9.00 22.25
C LEU A 208 -6.14 10.14 22.46
N ARG A 209 -7.28 9.86 23.12
CA ARG A 209 -8.28 10.88 23.51
C ARG A 209 -7.75 12.00 24.40
N ARG A 210 -6.74 11.75 25.24
CA ARG A 210 -6.15 12.79 26.12
C ARG A 210 -5.13 13.69 25.42
N LYS A 211 -4.62 13.28 24.24
CA LYS A 211 -3.58 14.02 23.50
C LYS A 211 -4.10 14.78 22.27
N ALA A 212 -5.33 14.52 21.83
CA ALA A 212 -5.97 15.32 20.80
C ALA A 212 -6.27 16.72 21.34
N ARG A 213 -5.38 17.69 21.10
CA ARG A 213 -5.77 19.10 21.15
C ARG A 213 -6.81 19.33 20.04
N PRO A 214 -7.98 19.93 20.33
CA PRO A 214 -8.89 20.33 19.29
C PRO A 214 -8.16 21.28 18.35
N TYR A 215 -8.26 21.01 17.05
CA TYR A 215 -7.92 21.96 16.01
C TYR A 215 -8.82 23.20 16.20
N GLN A 216 -8.23 24.33 16.59
CA GLN A 216 -8.90 25.62 16.55
C GLN A 216 -8.75 26.16 15.12
N PRO A 217 -9.83 26.31 14.34
CA PRO A 217 -9.74 26.99 13.06
C PRO A 217 -9.32 28.44 13.31
N ALA A 218 -8.36 28.93 12.52
CA ALA A 218 -7.93 30.32 12.56
C ALA A 218 -9.16 31.23 12.40
N THR A 219 -9.36 32.11 13.39
CA THR A 219 -10.38 33.14 13.39
C THR A 219 -10.26 34.01 12.14
N ALA A 220 -11.42 34.27 11.54
CA ALA A 220 -11.59 35.07 10.34
C ALA A 220 -10.83 36.42 10.40
N CYS A 221 -10.14 36.74 9.31
CA CYS A 221 -9.50 38.03 9.09
C CYS A 221 -10.59 39.13 8.99
N PRO A 222 -10.49 40.25 9.73
CA PRO A 222 -11.51 41.30 9.70
C PRO A 222 -11.49 42.07 8.36
N PRO A 223 -12.63 42.67 7.93
CA PRO A 223 -12.75 43.28 6.62
C PRO A 223 -11.90 44.55 6.48
N CYS A 224 -11.14 44.61 5.38
CA CYS A 224 -10.28 45.71 4.98
C CYS A 224 -11.12 46.99 4.68
N ARG A 225 -10.96 48.01 5.53
CA ARG A 225 -11.64 49.31 5.44
C ARG A 225 -11.00 50.14 4.32
N LYS A 226 -11.69 50.33 3.19
CA LYS A 226 -11.24 51.23 2.10
C LYS A 226 -11.21 52.68 2.59
N SER A 227 -10.02 53.23 2.79
CA SER A 227 -9.79 54.68 2.97
C SER A 227 -9.73 55.36 1.59
N ARG A 228 -10.76 56.14 1.28
CA ARG A 228 -10.74 57.17 0.22
C ARG A 228 -9.86 58.33 0.71
N THR A 229 -8.74 58.59 0.05
CA THR A 229 -8.02 59.87 0.15
C THR A 229 -8.11 60.61 -1.19
N ARG A 230 -8.94 61.66 -1.21
CA ARG A 230 -8.87 62.78 -2.16
C ARG A 230 -7.84 63.79 -1.65
N ARG A 231 -6.89 64.22 -2.48
CA ARG A 231 -6.20 65.54 -2.48
C ARG A 231 -5.73 65.74 -3.94
N ARG A 232 -6.18 66.72 -4.74
CA ARG A 232 -6.02 68.19 -4.67
C ARG A 232 -4.59 68.60 -4.29
N CYS A 233 -3.77 68.87 -5.30
CA CYS A 233 -3.23 70.19 -5.65
C CYS A 233 -2.78 70.14 -7.12
#